data_AF-A0A8S4QD57-F1
#
_entry.id   AF-A0A8S4QD57-F1
#
_cell.length_a   1.000
_cell.length_b   1.000
_cell.length_c   1.000
_cell.angle_alpha   90.00
_cell.angle_beta   90.00
_cell.angle_gamma   90.00
#
_symmetry.space_group_name_H-M   'P 1'
#
loop_
_entity.id
_entity.type
_entity.pdbx_description
1 polymer ?
#
loop_
_entity_poly.entity_id
_entity_poly.type
_entity_poly.pdbx_seq_one_letter_code
_entity_poly.pdbx_strand_id
1 'polypeptide(L)'
;MIKVFMLVMIRIDTTDNNILFDRAVRRAIIVDITIPHDDNMVKAEKEKVSKYLDLVHEITAMWNVESTVIVPIVVSVNCLLTKSFDQHLKKLSLGYWIKGRIQKARIVRRFFTL
;
A
#
# COMPACT_ATOMS: atom_id res chain seq x y z
N MET A 1 8.45 -3.55 18.57
CA MET A 1 9.18 -4.52 17.74
C MET A 1 8.49 -4.86 16.41
N ILE A 2 7.17 -5.12 16.38
CA ILE A 2 6.42 -5.51 15.16
C ILE A 2 6.42 -4.40 14.08
N LYS A 3 6.38 -3.12 14.49
CA LYS A 3 6.49 -1.98 13.57
C LYS A 3 7.82 -1.97 12.80
N VAL A 4 8.92 -2.41 13.41
CA VAL A 4 10.29 -2.28 12.86
C VAL A 4 10.56 -3.36 11.82
N PHE A 5 10.14 -4.60 12.07
CA PHE A 5 10.41 -5.72 11.15
C PHE A 5 9.65 -5.63 9.82
N MET A 6 8.45 -5.05 9.82
CA MET A 6 7.68 -4.81 8.59
C MET A 6 8.18 -3.58 7.82
N LEU A 7 8.69 -2.57 8.53
CA LEU A 7 9.32 -1.39 7.93
C LEU A 7 10.62 -1.73 7.19
N VAL A 8 11.38 -2.72 7.66
CA VAL A 8 12.68 -3.10 7.08
C VAL A 8 12.55 -3.85 5.74
N MET A 9 11.39 -4.44 5.43
CA MET A 9 11.19 -5.15 4.16
C MET A 9 10.50 -4.32 3.06
N ILE A 10 9.97 -3.14 3.42
CA ILE A 10 9.45 -2.12 2.50
C ILE A 10 10.29 -0.85 2.69
N ARG A 11 11.60 -0.93 2.44
CA ARG A 11 12.36 0.28 2.06
C ARG A 11 12.01 0.60 0.61
N ILE A 12 10.84 1.19 0.41
CA ILE A 12 10.64 2.15 -0.67
C ILE A 12 10.95 3.49 -0.01
N ASP A 13 11.89 4.24 -0.58
CA ASP A 13 12.38 5.53 -0.10
C ASP A 13 11.22 6.50 0.18
N THR A 14 10.74 6.58 1.42
CA THR A 14 9.71 7.54 1.81
C THR A 14 10.39 8.69 2.55
N THR A 15 10.90 9.66 1.79
CA THR A 15 11.08 11.03 2.27
C THR A 15 9.72 11.70 2.26
N ASP A 16 9.00 11.64 3.38
CA ASP A 16 7.80 12.41 3.76
C ASP A 16 6.61 12.54 2.79
N ASN A 17 6.65 11.97 1.60
CA ASN A 17 5.61 12.08 0.58
C ASN A 17 5.12 10.69 0.15
N ASN A 18 3.93 10.35 0.60
CA ASN A 18 3.15 9.18 0.18
C ASN A 18 2.68 9.25 -1.29
N ILE A 19 3.27 10.12 -2.12
CA ILE A 19 2.80 10.42 -3.47
C ILE A 19 3.96 10.21 -4.45
N LEU A 20 3.76 9.30 -5.39
CA LEU A 20 4.67 9.05 -6.51
C LEU A 20 4.18 9.80 -7.74
N PHE A 21 5.10 10.33 -8.55
CA PHE A 21 4.77 11.01 -9.79
C PHE A 21 5.49 10.36 -10.97
N ASP A 22 4.70 9.90 -11.94
CA ASP A 22 5.18 9.40 -13.23
C ASP A 22 5.07 10.52 -14.28
N ARG A 23 6.23 11.06 -14.67
CA ARG A 23 6.34 12.13 -15.67
C ARG A 23 6.03 11.66 -17.09
N ALA A 24 6.31 10.40 -17.42
CA ALA A 24 6.12 9.88 -18.78
C ALA A 24 4.64 9.73 -19.12
N VAL A 25 3.85 9.27 -18.15
CA VAL A 25 2.39 9.05 -18.30
C VAL A 25 1.58 10.18 -17.67
N ARG A 26 2.23 11.26 -17.21
CA ARG A 26 1.62 12.38 -16.46
C ARG A 26 0.62 11.88 -15.43
N ARG A 27 1.04 10.96 -14.55
CA ARG A 27 0.17 10.32 -13.55
C ARG A 27 0.74 10.50 -12.15
N ALA A 28 -0.12 10.84 -11.20
CA ALA A 28 0.22 10.80 -9.78
C ALA A 28 -0.36 9.53 -9.13
N ILE A 29 0.35 8.96 -8.17
CA ILE A 29 -0.06 7.78 -7.43
C ILE A 29 0.07 8.06 -5.94
N ILE A 30 -1.03 7.97 -5.21
CA ILE A 30 -1.06 8.11 -3.75
C ILE A 30 -0.96 6.70 -3.17
N VAL A 31 0.12 6.41 -2.45
CA VAL A 31 0.36 5.12 -1.81
C VAL A 31 0.18 5.28 -0.32
N ASP A 32 -0.74 4.51 0.27
CA ASP A 32 -0.95 4.55 1.70
C ASP A 32 -1.06 3.15 2.28
N ILE A 33 -0.20 2.86 3.27
CA ILE A 33 -0.03 1.54 3.88
C ILE A 33 -0.75 1.49 5.24
N THR A 34 -1.48 0.42 5.54
CA THR A 34 -2.06 0.20 6.88
C THR A 34 -2.07 -1.26 7.29
N ILE A 35 -2.11 -1.46 8.61
CA ILE A 35 -2.13 -2.77 9.25
C ILE A 35 -3.35 -2.88 10.18
N PRO A 36 -4.51 -3.33 9.67
CA PRO A 36 -5.70 -3.55 10.48
C PRO A 36 -5.76 -4.97 11.04
N HIS A 37 -6.74 -5.21 11.92
CA HIS A 37 -7.17 -6.57 12.25
C HIS A 37 -7.75 -7.27 11.00
N ASP A 38 -7.70 -8.61 10.97
CA ASP A 38 -8.11 -9.42 9.82
C ASP A 38 -9.55 -9.08 9.36
N ASP A 39 -10.48 -8.95 10.31
CA ASP A 39 -11.90 -8.65 10.01
C ASP A 39 -12.13 -7.24 9.46
N ASN A 40 -11.18 -6.34 9.70
CA ASN A 40 -11.28 -4.92 9.36
C ASN A 40 -10.57 -4.55 8.07
N MET A 41 -9.95 -5.51 7.36
CA MET A 41 -9.15 -5.23 6.17
C MET A 41 -9.92 -4.50 5.06
N VAL A 42 -11.11 -5.01 4.71
CA VAL A 42 -11.94 -4.43 3.63
C VAL A 42 -12.44 -3.03 4.02
N LYS A 43 -12.79 -2.85 5.30
CA LYS A 43 -13.20 -1.55 5.83
C LYS A 43 -12.07 -0.54 5.76
N ALA A 44 -10.88 -0.91 6.24
CA ALA A 44 -9.69 -0.05 6.22
C ALA A 44 -9.27 0.34 4.79
N GLU A 45 -9.43 -0.58 3.83
CA GLU A 45 -9.17 -0.29 2.41
C GLU A 45 -10.14 0.78 1.86
N LYS A 46 -11.43 0.60 2.09
CA LYS A 46 -12.48 1.54 1.65
C LYS A 46 -12.33 2.91 2.30
N GLU A 47 -12.04 2.94 3.61
CA GLU A 47 -11.81 4.19 4.36
C GLU A 47 -10.64 4.98 3.77
N LYS A 48 -9.54 4.31 3.37
CA LYS A 48 -8.42 4.99 2.69
C LYS A 48 -8.84 5.55 1.35
N VAL A 49 -9.53 4.78 0.50
CA VAL A 49 -10.02 5.28 -0.79
C VAL A 49 -10.90 6.52 -0.60
N SER A 50 -11.83 6.47 0.38
CA SER A 50 -12.70 7.59 0.68
C SER A 50 -11.93 8.82 1.19
N LYS A 51 -10.94 8.62 2.07
CA LYS A 51 -10.14 9.71 2.65
C LYS A 51 -9.38 10.52 1.60
N TYR A 52 -8.88 9.87 0.55
CA TYR A 52 -8.05 10.52 -0.47
C TYR A 52 -8.84 10.97 -1.69
N LEU A 53 -10.15 10.75 -1.74
CA LEU A 53 -10.95 11.06 -2.92
C LEU A 53 -10.93 12.56 -3.26
N ASP A 54 -11.01 13.43 -2.25
CA ASP A 54 -10.94 14.88 -2.46
C ASP A 54 -9.54 15.30 -2.92
N LEU A 55 -8.50 14.75 -2.27
CA LEU A 55 -7.10 15.03 -2.60
C LEU A 55 -6.73 14.59 -4.04
N VAL A 56 -7.36 13.54 -4.56
CA VAL A 56 -7.18 13.12 -5.96
C VAL A 56 -7.58 14.23 -6.92
N HIS A 57 -8.70 14.92 -6.69
CA HIS A 57 -9.17 15.99 -7.56
C HIS A 57 -8.23 17.20 -7.46
N GLU A 58 -7.83 17.57 -6.25
CA GLU A 58 -6.89 18.67 -6.00
C GLU A 58 -5.54 18.45 -6.68
N ILE A 59 -4.91 17.28 -6.47
CA ILE A 59 -3.61 16.94 -7.08
C ILE A 59 -3.72 16.92 -8.61
N THR A 60 -4.82 16.35 -9.14
CA THR A 60 -5.02 16.24 -10.59
C THR A 60 -5.04 17.62 -11.24
N ALA A 61 -5.80 18.56 -10.63
CA ALA A 61 -5.88 19.93 -11.11
C ALA A 61 -4.58 20.71 -10.89
N MET A 62 -4.02 20.68 -9.67
CA MET A 62 -2.86 21.48 -9.29
C MET A 62 -1.59 21.09 -10.04
N TRP A 63 -1.38 19.79 -10.26
CA TRP A 63 -0.16 19.30 -10.91
C TRP A 63 -0.34 19.09 -12.41
N ASN A 64 -1.52 19.39 -12.96
CA ASN A 64 -1.85 19.24 -14.37
C ASN A 64 -1.48 17.84 -14.90
N VAL A 65 -1.94 16.81 -14.18
CA VAL A 65 -1.69 15.40 -14.51
C VAL A 65 -2.95 14.81 -15.14
N GLU A 66 -2.80 13.78 -15.99
CA GLU A 66 -3.94 13.13 -16.65
C GLU A 66 -4.81 12.35 -15.68
N SER A 67 -4.19 11.77 -14.65
CA SER A 67 -4.90 11.01 -13.62
C SER A 67 -4.11 10.94 -12.32
N THR A 68 -4.85 10.91 -11.20
CA THR A 68 -4.31 10.57 -9.89
C THR A 68 -4.97 9.30 -9.39
N VAL A 69 -4.18 8.32 -8.95
CA VAL A 69 -4.69 6.99 -8.54
C VAL A 69 -4.33 6.73 -7.08
N ILE A 70 -5.31 6.26 -6.31
CA ILE A 70 -5.10 5.80 -4.93
C ILE A 70 -4.75 4.31 -4.95
N VAL A 71 -3.68 3.94 -4.26
CA VAL A 71 -3.23 2.57 -4.07
C VAL A 71 -3.13 2.28 -2.58
N PRO A 72 -4.22 1.81 -1.95
CA PRO A 72 -4.20 1.43 -0.54
C PRO A 72 -3.56 0.06 -0.38
N ILE A 73 -2.46 0.01 0.37
CA ILE A 73 -1.77 -1.24 0.70
C ILE A 73 -2.21 -1.67 2.09
N VAL A 74 -3.12 -2.66 2.15
CA VAL A 74 -3.66 -3.18 3.40
C VAL A 74 -3.07 -4.57 3.68
N VAL A 75 -2.32 -4.68 4.77
CA VAL A 75 -1.71 -5.94 5.22
C VAL A 75 -2.17 -6.23 6.63
N SER A 76 -2.82 -7.36 6.88
CA SER A 76 -3.35 -7.61 8.22
C SER A 76 -2.25 -7.86 9.25
N VAL A 77 -2.59 -7.77 10.54
CA VAL A 77 -1.69 -8.18 11.64
C VAL A 77 -1.18 -9.62 11.50
N ASN A 78 -1.96 -10.50 10.88
CA ASN A 78 -1.60 -11.89 10.59
C ASN A 78 -1.03 -12.07 9.17
N CYS A 79 -0.61 -10.98 8.52
CA CYS A 79 -0.06 -10.98 7.15
C CYS A 79 -1.03 -11.59 6.12
N LEU A 80 -2.33 -11.45 6.34
CA LEU A 80 -3.33 -11.68 5.30
C LEU A 80 -3.32 -10.50 4.34
N LEU A 81 -3.64 -10.79 3.08
CA LEU A 81 -3.66 -9.82 1.98
C LEU A 81 -5.05 -9.84 1.35
N THR A 82 -5.55 -8.67 0.96
CA THR A 82 -6.83 -8.56 0.24
C THR A 82 -6.68 -9.11 -1.18
N LYS A 83 -7.81 -9.47 -1.82
CA LYS A 83 -7.82 -9.90 -3.23
C LYS A 83 -7.37 -8.79 -4.18
N SER A 84 -7.60 -7.53 -3.81
CA SER A 84 -7.18 -6.32 -4.53
C SER A 84 -5.67 -6.05 -4.46
N PHE A 85 -4.95 -6.68 -3.52
CA PHE A 85 -3.53 -6.46 -3.31
C PHE A 85 -2.69 -6.68 -4.58
N ASP A 86 -2.98 -7.74 -5.34
CA ASP A 86 -2.25 -8.03 -6.58
C ASP A 86 -2.50 -6.96 -7.65
N GLN A 87 -3.72 -6.39 -7.70
CA GLN A 87 -4.04 -5.28 -8.59
C GLN A 87 -3.29 -4.01 -8.19
N HIS A 88 -3.12 -3.78 -6.89
CA HIS A 88 -2.36 -2.65 -6.35
C HIS A 88 -0.86 -2.76 -6.66
N LEU A 89 -0.28 -3.95 -6.53
CA LEU A 89 1.10 -4.18 -6.98
C LEU A 89 1.27 -3.92 -8.48
N LYS A 90 0.32 -4.36 -9.30
CA LYS A 90 0.34 -4.11 -10.75
C LYS A 90 0.30 -2.62 -11.07
N LYS A 91 -0.51 -1.82 -10.36
CA LYS A 91 -0.57 -0.35 -10.52
C LYS A 91 0.76 0.34 -10.18
N LEU A 92 1.53 -0.23 -9.27
CA LEU A 92 2.85 0.25 -8.88
C LEU A 92 3.99 -0.34 -9.73
N SER A 93 3.66 -1.14 -10.75
CA SER A 93 4.63 -1.90 -11.54
C SER A 93 5.56 -2.77 -10.67
N LEU A 94 5.05 -3.21 -9.51
CA LEU A 94 5.79 -4.03 -8.56
C LEU A 94 5.62 -5.51 -8.87
N GLY A 95 6.71 -6.27 -8.71
CA GLY A 95 6.73 -7.70 -8.97
C GLY A 95 5.93 -8.51 -7.94
N TYR A 96 5.30 -9.61 -8.41
CA TYR A 96 4.51 -10.51 -7.57
C TYR A 96 5.30 -11.18 -6.43
N TRP A 97 6.64 -11.21 -6.53
CA TRP A 97 7.53 -11.76 -5.50
C TRP A 97 7.39 -11.08 -4.13
N ILE A 98 6.91 -9.84 -4.08
CA ILE A 98 6.67 -9.08 -2.85
C ILE A 98 5.61 -9.77 -1.98
N LYS A 99 4.54 -10.30 -2.60
CA LYS A 99 3.49 -11.06 -1.92
C LYS A 99 4.07 -12.25 -1.16
N GLY A 100 4.96 -13.00 -1.82
CA GLY A 100 5.64 -14.14 -1.22
C GLY A 100 6.52 -13.75 -0.03
N ARG A 101 7.17 -12.58 -0.06
CA ARG A 101 7.94 -12.08 1.08
C ARG A 101 7.06 -11.72 2.28
N ILE A 102 5.96 -11.00 2.05
CA ILE A 102 5.02 -10.63 3.12
C ILE A 102 4.41 -11.89 3.77
N GLN A 103 4.02 -12.89 2.97
CA GLN A 103 3.46 -14.13 3.48
C GLN A 103 4.50 -15.00 4.22
N LYS A 104 5.76 -15.01 3.78
CA LYS A 104 6.85 -15.69 4.50
C LYS A 104 7.11 -15.08 5.89
N ALA A 105 6.98 -13.77 6.05
CA ALA A 105 7.12 -13.12 7.35
C ALA A 105 6.10 -13.66 8.39
N ARG A 106 4.90 -14.07 7.95
CA ARG A 106 3.91 -14.76 8.79
C ARG A 106 4.43 -16.06 9.39
N ILE A 107 5.07 -16.88 8.56
CA ILE A 107 5.56 -18.22 8.94
C ILE A 107 6.65 -18.05 10.00
N VAL A 108 7.57 -17.11 9.77
CA VAL A 108 8.62 -16.77 10.73
C VAL A 108 8.01 -16.32 12.05
N ARG A 109 7.01 -15.43 12.04
CA ARG A 109 6.34 -14.98 13.27
C ARG A 109 5.68 -16.13 14.04
N ARG A 110 5.00 -17.04 13.34
CA ARG A 110 4.36 -18.22 13.97
C ARG A 110 5.36 -19.16 14.63
N PHE A 111 6.58 -19.26 14.10
CA PHE A 111 7.67 -20.02 14.71
C PHE A 111 8.24 -19.35 15.98
N PHE A 112 8.26 -18.02 16.06
CA PHE A 112 8.76 -17.29 17.24
C PHE A 112 7.71 -17.04 18.34
N THR A 113 6.46 -17.43 18.12
CA THR A 113 5.37 -17.28 19.11
C THR A 113 4.94 -18.64 19.72
N LEU A 114 5.66 -19.72 19.36
CA LEU A 114 5.60 -21.03 19.99
C LEU A 114 6.86 -21.22 20.84
#